data_AF-A0A954Y9X0-F1
#
_entry.id   AF-A0A954Y9X0-F1
#
_cell.length_a   1.000
_cell.length_b   1.000
_cell.length_c   1.000
_cell.angle_alpha   90.00
_cell.angle_beta   90.00
_cell.angle_gamma   90.00
#
_symmetry.space_group_name_H-M   'P 1'
#
loop_
_entity.id
_entity.type
_entity.pdbx_description
1 polymer ?
#
loop_
_entity_poly.entity_id
_entity_poly.type
_entity_poly.pdbx_seq_one_letter_code
_entity_poly.pdbx_strand_id
1 'polypeptide(L)'
;MALLILRLVFLIVAAGVGAQLGSQLVESNLPPSAQPDRPAWLPAAVFAGTMLLAIAVVVVDVLAARKRLDMITSVYFGLIIGLFLTYVAKLALSPVLIDAGATATTAVSLVLGMVLCYSCISVLMQTRNDFRFIIPYVEFAKQIKGLKPLILDTSVVIDG
;
A
#
# COMPACT_ATOMS: atom_id res chain seq x y z
N MET A 1 21.28 0.77 -4.51
CA MET A 1 21.69 1.98 -3.76
C MET A 1 20.56 2.63 -2.98
N ALA A 2 19.41 2.97 -3.59
CA ALA A 2 18.28 3.61 -2.89
C ALA A 2 17.76 2.86 -1.65
N LEU A 3 17.67 1.52 -1.69
CA LEU A 3 17.23 0.71 -0.54
C LEU A 3 18.18 0.78 0.66
N LEU A 4 19.48 0.92 0.42
CA LEU A 4 20.45 1.09 1.51
C LEU A 4 20.27 2.46 2.17
N ILE A 5 20.07 3.52 1.38
CA ILE A 5 19.79 4.86 1.88
C ILE A 5 18.52 4.85 2.75
N LEU A 6 17.44 4.21 2.27
CA LEU A 6 16.19 4.09 3.02
C LEU A 6 16.40 3.40 4.39
N ARG A 7 17.13 2.28 4.42
CA ARG A 7 17.41 1.54 5.66
C ARG A 7 18.26 2.33 6.64
N LEU A 8 19.26 3.07 6.15
CA LEU A 8 20.09 3.95 6.99
C LEU A 8 19.26 5.09 7.58
N VAL A 9 18.43 5.74 6.76
CA VAL A 9 17.51 6.79 7.22
C VAL A 9 16.55 6.23 8.28
N PHE A 10 15.98 5.05 8.07
CA PHE A 10 15.12 4.39 9.05
C PHE A 10 15.83 4.13 10.39
N LEU A 11 17.07 3.63 10.37
CA LEU A 11 17.86 3.40 11.59
C LEU A 11 18.20 4.71 12.31
N ILE A 12 18.51 5.78 11.59
CA ILE A 12 18.75 7.11 12.17
C ILE A 12 17.47 7.63 12.87
N VAL A 13 16.32 7.50 12.22
CA VAL A 13 15.03 7.91 12.80
C VAL A 13 14.71 7.06 14.04
N ALA A 14 14.91 5.74 13.96
CA ALA A 14 14.71 4.84 15.10
C ALA A 14 15.63 5.19 16.28
N ALA A 15 16.89 5.60 16.03
CA ALA A 15 17.80 6.06 17.07
C ALA A 15 17.26 7.34 17.74
N GLY A 16 16.77 8.29 16.95
CA GLY A 16 16.16 9.52 17.47
C GLY A 16 14.93 9.24 18.35
N VAL A 17 14.03 8.38 17.87
CA VAL A 17 12.83 7.97 18.62
C VAL A 17 13.21 7.23 19.91
N GLY A 18 14.18 6.30 19.84
CA GLY A 18 14.66 5.58 21.02
C GLY A 18 15.28 6.51 22.07
N ALA A 19 16.06 7.51 21.63
CA ALA A 19 16.67 8.49 22.51
C ALA A 19 15.62 9.40 23.16
N GLN A 20 14.62 9.86 22.38
CA GLN A 20 13.52 10.68 22.88
C GLN A 20 12.64 9.92 23.88
N LEU A 21 12.33 8.65 23.61
CA LEU A 21 11.59 7.81 24.54
C LEU A 21 12.39 7.56 25.83
N GLY A 22 13.70 7.33 25.70
CA GLY A 22 14.60 7.20 26.85
C GLY A 22 14.63 8.46 27.71
N SER A 23 14.73 9.65 27.10
CA SER A 23 14.80 10.92 27.84
C SER A 23 13.48 11.30 28.52
N GLN A 24 12.33 11.00 27.89
CA GLN A 24 11.01 11.20 28.52
C GLN A 24 10.83 10.40 29.81
N LEU A 25 11.48 9.25 29.93
CA LEU A 25 11.46 8.42 31.14
C LEU A 25 12.35 8.99 32.26
N VAL A 26 13.32 9.85 31.90
CA VAL A 26 14.20 10.56 32.85
C VAL A 26 13.56 11.86 33.33
N GLU A 27 12.89 12.60 32.44
CA GLU A 27 12.32 13.93 32.70
C GLU A 27 10.86 13.92 33.19
N SER A 28 10.27 12.77 33.47
CA SER A 28 8.89 12.72 33.98
C SER A 28 8.78 13.53 35.28
N ASN A 29 8.10 14.69 35.22
CA ASN A 29 7.82 15.63 36.31
C ASN A 29 6.88 15.03 37.37
N LEU A 30 7.27 13.90 37.96
CA LEU A 30 6.53 13.25 39.02
C LEU A 30 6.97 13.85 40.37
N PRO A 31 6.04 14.12 41.30
CA PRO A 31 6.38 14.64 42.61
C PRO A 31 7.38 13.73 43.33
N PRO A 32 8.39 14.27 44.06
CA PRO A 32 9.48 13.50 44.66
C PRO A 32 9.06 12.37 45.61
N SER A 33 7.82 12.40 46.10
CA SER A 33 7.23 11.41 47.00
C SER A 33 6.71 10.14 46.32
N ALA A 34 6.61 10.13 44.99
CA ALA A 34 6.14 8.99 44.19
C ALA A 34 7.22 8.40 43.28
N GLN A 35 8.48 8.82 43.43
CA GLN A 35 9.59 8.34 42.62
C GLN A 35 9.90 6.90 43.02
N PRO A 36 9.56 5.89 42.18
CA PRO A 36 10.05 4.54 42.39
C PRO A 36 11.57 4.58 42.22
N ASP A 37 12.31 3.68 42.87
CA ASP A 37 13.72 3.38 42.54
C ASP A 37 13.79 2.96 41.07
N ARG A 38 13.86 3.94 40.16
CA ARG A 38 13.94 3.70 38.73
C ARG A 38 15.38 3.31 38.44
N PRO A 39 15.63 2.11 37.94
CA PRO A 39 16.99 1.71 37.63
C PRO A 39 17.58 2.65 36.58
N ALA A 40 18.81 3.11 36.81
CA ALA A 40 19.54 3.97 35.87
C ALA A 40 19.72 3.32 34.47
N TRP A 41 19.56 2.01 34.37
CA TRP A 41 19.64 1.26 33.11
C TRP A 41 18.34 1.30 32.28
N LEU A 42 17.20 1.75 32.84
CA LEU A 42 15.90 1.72 32.16
C LEU A 42 15.87 2.53 30.85
N PRO A 43 16.39 3.79 30.79
CA PRO A 43 16.42 4.56 29.54
C PRO A 43 17.28 3.89 28.48
N ALA A 44 18.43 3.34 28.89
CA ALA A 44 19.33 2.61 28.00
C ALA A 44 18.69 1.31 27.46
N ALA A 45 17.91 0.61 28.29
CA ALA A 45 17.16 -0.57 27.86
C ALA A 45 16.06 -0.24 26.85
N VAL A 46 15.36 0.88 27.01
CA VAL A 46 14.35 1.34 26.03
C VAL A 46 15.01 1.72 24.71
N PHE A 47 16.13 2.44 24.75
CA PHE A 47 16.92 2.72 23.55
C PHE A 47 17.39 1.42 22.86
N ALA A 48 17.98 0.50 23.61
CA ALA A 48 18.43 -0.78 23.06
C ALA A 48 17.28 -1.61 22.49
N GLY A 49 16.13 -1.64 23.17
CA GLY A 49 14.93 -2.35 22.72
C GLY A 49 14.35 -1.78 21.42
N THR A 50 14.23 -0.45 21.32
CA THR A 50 13.78 0.21 20.09
C THR A 50 14.73 -0.03 18.92
N MET A 51 16.05 -0.01 19.18
CA MET A 51 17.05 -0.26 18.15
C MET A 51 17.06 -1.73 17.69
N LEU A 52 16.89 -2.67 18.62
CA LEU A 52 16.75 -4.10 18.29
C LEU A 52 15.52 -4.35 17.42
N LEU A 53 14.39 -3.73 17.77
CA LEU A 53 13.16 -3.82 16.97
C LEU A 53 13.37 -3.23 15.56
N ALA A 54 14.04 -2.08 15.44
CA ALA A 54 14.35 -1.49 14.15
C ALA A 54 15.24 -2.40 13.29
N ILE A 55 16.27 -3.01 13.88
CA ILE A 55 17.13 -3.99 13.20
C ILE A 55 16.31 -5.19 12.75
N ALA A 56 15.43 -5.72 13.60
CA ALA A 56 14.56 -6.84 13.24
C ALA A 56 13.65 -6.51 12.04
N VAL A 57 13.07 -5.32 11.99
CA VAL A 57 12.28 -4.83 10.84
C VAL A 57 13.12 -4.78 9.57
N VAL A 58 14.35 -4.26 9.64
CA VAL A 58 15.27 -4.22 8.50
C VAL A 58 15.63 -5.63 8.03
N VAL A 59 15.87 -6.57 8.94
CA VAL A 59 16.13 -7.97 8.61
C VAL A 59 14.94 -8.58 7.88
N VAL A 60 13.71 -8.39 8.37
CA VAL A 60 12.49 -8.87 7.70
C VAL A 60 12.35 -8.26 6.31
N ASP A 61 12.63 -6.97 6.15
CA ASP A 61 12.63 -6.29 4.86
C ASP A 61 13.65 -6.88 3.87
N VAL A 62 14.84 -7.23 4.35
CA VAL A 62 15.89 -7.89 3.56
C VAL A 62 15.48 -9.31 3.16
N LEU A 63 14.90 -10.07 4.09
CA LEU A 63 14.45 -11.45 3.85
C LEU A 63 13.28 -11.51 2.86
N ALA A 64 12.44 -10.48 2.81
CA ALA A 64 11.35 -10.33 1.86
C ALA A 64 11.84 -9.93 0.44
N ALA A 65 12.65 -10.80 -0.18
CA ALA A 65 13.37 -10.51 -1.44
C ALA A 65 12.48 -10.34 -2.68
N ARG A 66 11.22 -10.81 -2.68
CA ARG A 66 10.30 -10.71 -3.82
C ARG A 66 9.00 -10.01 -3.44
N LYS A 67 9.01 -8.68 -3.53
CA LYS A 67 7.81 -7.86 -3.39
C LYS A 67 7.12 -7.73 -4.74
N ARG A 68 6.07 -8.51 -4.95
CA ARG A 68 5.16 -8.35 -6.10
C ARG A 68 4.40 -7.04 -5.93
N LEU A 69 4.84 -5.99 -6.62
CA LEU A 69 4.25 -4.64 -6.51
C LEU A 69 2.78 -4.65 -6.85
N ASP A 70 2.41 -5.44 -7.85
CA ASP A 70 1.04 -5.75 -8.20
C ASP A 70 0.29 -6.25 -6.94
N MET A 71 0.83 -7.25 -6.23
CA MET A 71 0.23 -7.74 -4.98
C MET A 71 -0.06 -6.65 -3.96
N ILE A 72 0.94 -5.82 -3.70
CA ILE A 72 0.86 -4.75 -2.71
C ILE A 72 -0.15 -3.67 -3.13
N THR A 73 -0.17 -3.28 -4.40
CA THR A 73 -1.06 -2.21 -4.87
C THR A 73 -2.53 -2.60 -4.78
N SER A 74 -2.94 -3.84 -5.15
CA SER A 74 -4.36 -4.18 -4.96
C SER A 74 -4.77 -4.38 -3.51
N VAL A 75 -3.86 -4.77 -2.61
CA VAL A 75 -4.19 -4.78 -1.18
C VAL A 75 -4.45 -3.35 -0.70
N TYR A 76 -3.59 -2.41 -1.09
CA TYR A 76 -3.75 -0.99 -0.78
C TYR A 76 -5.05 -0.41 -1.35
N PHE A 77 -5.31 -0.58 -2.66
CA PHE A 77 -6.55 -0.11 -3.28
C PHE A 77 -7.78 -0.81 -2.72
N GLY A 78 -7.70 -2.12 -2.46
CA GLY A 78 -8.78 -2.90 -1.88
C GLY A 78 -9.16 -2.44 -0.48
N LEU A 79 -8.18 -2.09 0.36
CA LEU A 79 -8.43 -1.51 1.68
C LEU A 79 -9.10 -0.14 1.57
N ILE A 80 -8.63 0.75 0.70
CA ILE A 80 -9.22 2.07 0.54
C ILE A 80 -10.68 1.96 0.08
N ILE A 81 -10.93 1.18 -0.96
CA ILE A 81 -12.28 0.98 -1.51
C ILE A 81 -13.17 0.27 -0.49
N GLY A 82 -12.67 -0.75 0.21
CA GLY A 82 -13.42 -1.49 1.22
C GLY A 82 -13.82 -0.63 2.41
N LEU A 83 -12.90 0.20 2.93
CA LEU A 83 -13.19 1.15 4.01
C LEU A 83 -14.17 2.23 3.56
N PHE A 84 -14.03 2.74 2.33
CA PHE A 84 -14.96 3.69 1.75
C PHE A 84 -16.37 3.10 1.60
N LEU A 85 -16.50 1.89 1.06
CA LEU A 85 -17.78 1.18 0.96
C LEU A 85 -18.38 0.91 2.33
N THR A 86 -17.56 0.58 3.33
CA THR A 86 -18.02 0.40 4.72
C THR A 86 -18.61 1.69 5.28
N TYR A 87 -17.96 2.82 5.03
CA TYR A 87 -18.48 4.13 5.44
C TYR A 87 -19.81 4.45 4.76
N VAL A 88 -19.91 4.25 3.43
CA VAL A 88 -21.14 4.46 2.68
C VAL A 88 -22.27 3.52 3.15
N ALA A 89 -21.96 2.24 3.38
CA ALA A 89 -22.91 1.27 3.91
C ALA A 89 -23.40 1.66 5.30
N LYS A 90 -22.51 2.11 6.18
CA LYS A 90 -22.89 2.61 7.51
C LYS A 90 -23.84 3.80 7.41
N LEU A 91 -23.58 4.75 6.50
CA LEU A 91 -24.49 5.88 6.26
C LEU A 91 -25.87 5.40 5.76
N ALA A 92 -25.89 4.46 4.81
CA ALA A 92 -27.11 3.92 4.25
C ALA A 92 -27.96 3.15 5.27
N LEU A 93 -27.32 2.36 6.15
CA LEU A 93 -28.02 1.62 7.19
C LEU A 93 -28.26 2.45 8.48
N SER A 94 -27.73 3.67 8.57
CA SER A 94 -27.87 4.57 9.72
C SER A 94 -29.28 4.61 10.33
N PRO A 95 -30.38 4.82 9.55
CA PRO A 95 -31.72 4.88 10.14
C PRO A 95 -32.14 3.58 10.86
N VAL A 96 -31.69 2.42 10.38
CA VAL A 96 -31.99 1.11 11.00
C VAL A 96 -31.08 0.85 12.21
N LEU A 97 -29.82 1.28 12.15
CA LEU A 97 -28.84 1.05 13.22
C LEU A 97 -29.11 1.93 14.46
N ILE A 98 -29.68 3.12 14.27
CA ILE A 98 -30.04 4.02 15.39
C ILE A 98 -31.00 3.32 16.35
N ASP A 99 -32.01 2.61 15.84
CA ASP A 99 -32.99 1.89 16.66
C ASP A 99 -32.40 0.64 17.33
N ALA A 100 -31.34 0.06 16.76
CA ALA A 100 -30.67 -1.13 17.30
C ALA A 100 -29.68 -0.83 18.46
N GLY A 101 -29.36 0.44 18.69
CA GLY A 101 -28.44 0.88 19.75
C GLY A 101 -26.96 0.92 19.36
N ALA A 102 -26.16 1.61 20.18
CA ALA A 102 -24.76 1.95 19.87
C ALA A 102 -23.83 0.73 19.78
N THR A 103 -24.06 -0.29 20.62
CA THR A 103 -23.26 -1.53 20.63
C THR A 103 -23.49 -2.34 19.36
N ALA A 104 -24.77 -2.50 18.95
CA ALA A 104 -25.12 -3.17 17.71
C ALA A 104 -24.59 -2.42 16.49
N THR A 105 -24.70 -1.08 16.50
CA THR A 105 -24.17 -0.22 15.42
C THR A 105 -22.67 -0.46 15.21
N THR A 106 -21.90 -0.49 16.31
CA THR A 106 -20.46 -0.73 16.29
C THR A 106 -20.14 -2.15 15.79
N ALA A 107 -20.80 -3.16 16.34
CA ALA A 107 -20.59 -4.55 15.95
C ALA A 107 -20.88 -4.77 14.46
N VAL A 108 -22.02 -4.27 13.96
CA VAL A 108 -22.41 -4.36 12.55
C VAL A 108 -21.42 -3.62 11.66
N SER A 109 -20.97 -2.42 12.05
CA SER A 109 -19.98 -1.66 11.29
C SER A 109 -18.63 -2.39 11.18
N LEU A 110 -18.19 -3.06 12.25
CA LEU A 110 -16.96 -3.85 12.25
C LEU A 110 -17.07 -5.08 11.35
N VAL A 111 -18.21 -5.79 11.41
CA VAL A 111 -18.47 -6.96 10.55
C VAL A 111 -18.54 -6.54 9.08
N LEU A 112 -19.27 -5.46 8.76
CA LEU A 112 -19.30 -4.87 7.42
C LEU A 112 -17.90 -4.49 6.94
N GLY A 113 -17.13 -3.82 7.80
CA GLY A 113 -15.74 -3.45 7.53
C GLY A 113 -14.87 -4.65 7.16
N MET A 114 -14.92 -5.70 7.97
CA MET A 114 -14.17 -6.93 7.74
C MET A 114 -14.54 -7.57 6.40
N VAL A 115 -15.84 -7.74 6.14
CA VAL A 115 -16.36 -8.43 4.95
C VAL A 115 -16.05 -7.63 3.68
N LEU A 116 -16.31 -6.32 3.68
CA LEU A 116 -16.10 -5.46 2.51
C LEU A 116 -14.61 -5.25 2.21
N CYS A 117 -13.77 -5.07 3.22
CA CYS A 117 -12.32 -4.97 2.99
C CYS A 117 -11.75 -6.26 2.41
N TYR A 118 -12.14 -7.42 2.96
CA TYR A 118 -11.70 -8.71 2.44
C TYR A 118 -12.18 -8.95 1.00
N SER A 119 -13.46 -8.69 0.71
CA SER A 119 -14.03 -8.91 -0.63
C SER A 119 -13.37 -8.01 -1.67
N CYS A 120 -13.16 -6.72 -1.37
CA CYS A 120 -12.48 -5.79 -2.28
C CYS A 120 -11.03 -6.19 -2.56
N ILE A 121 -10.26 -6.56 -1.53
CA ILE A 121 -8.88 -7.05 -1.70
C ILE A 121 -8.87 -8.32 -2.54
N SER A 122 -9.77 -9.27 -2.25
CA SER A 122 -9.86 -10.54 -2.95
C SER A 122 -10.17 -10.35 -4.44
N VAL A 123 -11.17 -9.53 -4.78
CA VAL A 123 -11.53 -9.21 -6.17
C VAL A 123 -10.36 -8.55 -6.90
N LEU A 124 -9.77 -7.49 -6.34
CA LEU A 124 -8.68 -6.77 -7.01
C LEU A 124 -7.39 -7.59 -7.10
N MET A 125 -7.20 -8.57 -6.20
CA MET A 125 -6.06 -9.48 -6.27
C MET A 125 -6.26 -10.56 -7.34
N GLN A 126 -7.49 -11.05 -7.52
CA GLN A 126 -7.83 -12.03 -8.54
C GLN A 126 -7.77 -11.41 -9.95
N THR A 127 -8.31 -10.20 -10.14
CA THR A 127 -8.39 -9.54 -11.47
C THR A 127 -7.11 -8.84 -11.90
N ARG A 128 -6.09 -8.80 -11.04
CA ARG A 128 -4.88 -8.00 -11.26
C ARG A 128 -4.08 -8.38 -12.50
N ASN A 129 -4.23 -9.62 -12.98
CA ASN A 129 -3.46 -10.17 -14.09
C ASN A 129 -4.26 -10.35 -15.40
N ASP A 130 -5.53 -9.94 -15.43
CA ASP A 130 -6.42 -10.22 -16.57
C ASP A 130 -6.27 -9.20 -17.71
N PHE A 131 -5.77 -8.00 -17.44
CA PHE A 131 -5.53 -6.98 -18.47
C PHE A 131 -4.11 -7.07 -19.04
N ARG A 132 -3.91 -7.94 -20.04
CA ARG A 132 -2.69 -7.90 -20.88
C ARG A 132 -2.92 -6.94 -22.04
N PHE A 133 -2.33 -5.76 -21.94
CA PHE A 133 -2.32 -4.79 -23.05
C PHE A 133 -1.41 -5.33 -24.16
N ILE A 134 -2.00 -6.00 -25.16
CA ILE A 134 -1.32 -6.36 -26.39
C ILE A 134 -1.27 -5.09 -27.23
N ILE A 135 -0.08 -4.53 -27.42
CA ILE A 135 0.15 -3.44 -28.38
C ILE A 135 0.47 -4.13 -29.71
N PRO A 136 -0.47 -4.23 -30.66
CA PRO A 136 -0.13 -4.73 -31.98
C PRO A 136 0.84 -3.76 -32.64
N TYR A 137 2.01 -4.26 -33.03
CA TYR A 137 2.94 -3.49 -33.85
C TYR A 137 2.40 -3.48 -35.28
N VAL A 138 1.80 -2.36 -35.68
CA VAL A 138 1.53 -2.08 -37.08
C VAL A 138 2.73 -1.31 -37.62
N GLU A 139 3.62 -2.04 -38.32
CA GLU A 139 4.63 -1.38 -39.13
C GLU A 139 3.92 -0.66 -40.26
N PHE A 140 3.91 0.67 -40.24
CA PHE A 140 3.51 1.45 -41.40
C PHE A 140 4.60 1.25 -42.47
N ALA A 141 4.42 0.22 -43.29
CA ALA A 141 5.18 0.07 -44.52
C ALA A 141 5.00 1.37 -45.30
N LYS A 142 6.10 2.10 -45.51
CA LYS A 142 6.10 3.37 -46.21
C LYS A 142 5.64 3.09 -47.65
N GLN A 143 4.34 3.21 -47.92
CA GLN A 143 3.82 3.25 -49.28
C GLN A 143 4.31 4.56 -49.88
N ILE A 144 5.47 4.49 -50.52
CA ILE A 144 5.97 5.54 -51.37
C ILE A 144 4.94 5.63 -52.50
N LYS A 145 4.00 6.58 -52.44
CA LYS A 145 3.21 7.04 -53.58
C LYS A 145 4.16 7.76 -54.54
N GLY A 146 5.10 7.02 -55.11
CA GLY A 146 5.85 7.43 -56.28
C GLY A 146 5.24 6.75 -57.50
N LEU A 147 5.34 7.39 -58.67
CA LEU A 147 5.10 6.74 -59.94
C LEU A 147 6.08 5.56 -60.09
N LYS A 148 5.73 4.39 -59.58
CA LYS A 148 6.27 3.16 -60.16
C LYS A 148 5.57 3.06 -61.51
N PRO A 149 6.28 3.16 -62.65
CA PRO A 149 5.67 2.92 -63.94
C PRO A 149 5.15 1.48 -63.92
N LEU A 150 3.84 1.33 -63.77
CA LEU A 150 3.16 0.04 -63.92
C LEU A 150 2.98 -0.15 -65.43
N ILE A 151 3.62 -1.18 -65.97
CA ILE A 151 3.37 -1.60 -67.34
C ILE A 151 2.01 -2.31 -67.32
N LEU A 152 0.96 -1.58 -67.69
CA LEU A 152 -0.35 -2.16 -67.93
C LEU A 152 -0.46 -2.54 -69.40
N ASP A 153 -0.89 -3.77 -69.65
CA ASP A 153 -1.33 -4.21 -70.96
C ASP A 153 -2.61 -3.45 -71.31
N THR A 154 -2.64 -2.84 -72.50
CA THR A 154 -3.78 -2.03 -72.97
C THR A 154 -5.07 -2.84 -73.07
N SER A 155 -4.98 -4.17 -73.11
CA SER A 155 -6.14 -5.08 -73.07
C SER A 155 -6.92 -5.07 -71.76
N VAL A 156 -6.36 -4.51 -70.68
CA VAL A 156 -6.99 -4.49 -69.34
C VAL A 156 -7.68 -3.15 -69.02
N VAL A 157 -7.46 -2.11 -69.83
CA VAL A 157 -8.10 -0.80 -69.65
C VAL A 157 -9.50 -0.84 -70.27
N ILE A 158 -10.51 -1.06 -69.42
CA ILE A 158 -11.93 -0.94 -69.80
C ILE A 158 -12.34 0.51 -69.55
N ASP A 159 -12.54 1.25 -70.64
CA ASP A 159 -13.06 2.63 -70.63
C ASP A 159 -14.54 2.59 -70.21
N GLY A 160 -14.89 3.38 -69.20
CA GLY A 160 -16.23 3.50 -68.63
C GLY A 160 -16.48 4.92 -68.16
#